data_AF-F1THH0-F1
#
_entry.id   AF-F1THH0-F1
#
_cell.length_a   1.000
_cell.length_b   1.000
_cell.length_c   1.000
_cell.angle_alpha   90.00
_cell.angle_beta   90.00
_cell.angle_gamma   90.00
#
_symmetry.space_group_name_H-M   'P 1'
#
loop_
_entity.id
_entity.type
_entity.pdbx_description
1 polymer ?
#
loop_
_entity_poly.entity_id
_entity_poly.type
_entity_poly.pdbx_seq_one_letter_code
_entity_poly.pdbx_strand_id
1 'polypeptide(L)'
;MSFAIIIIFVVFGVALYFLQTSNHEKKIYEQVEAIGGKVITIERRALRTGPFILAGKGRTVYKIEYEAEGQLKEGWVKFGGLFGADWRL
;
A
#
# COMPACT_ATOMS: atom_id res chain seq x y z
N MET A 1 -23.38 -28.81 -4.59
CA MET A 1 -22.25 -28.38 -5.45
C MET A 1 -22.06 -26.86 -5.46
N SER A 2 -23.12 -26.05 -5.57
CA SER A 2 -23.04 -24.58 -5.70
C SER A 2 -22.43 -23.87 -4.48
N PHE A 3 -22.76 -24.30 -3.26
CA PHE A 3 -22.28 -23.65 -2.02
C PHE A 3 -20.76 -23.81 -1.78
N ALA A 4 -20.20 -25.00 -2.08
CA ALA A 4 -18.77 -25.24 -1.98
C ALA A 4 -17.97 -24.39 -2.97
N ILE A 5 -18.50 -24.18 -4.18
CA ILE A 5 -17.89 -23.32 -5.19
C ILE A 5 -17.84 -21.87 -4.70
N ILE A 6 -18.94 -21.37 -4.11
CA ILE A 6 -19.00 -20.01 -3.54
C ILE A 6 -17.94 -19.82 -2.46
N ILE A 7 -17.78 -20.80 -1.55
CA ILE A 7 -16.76 -20.74 -0.50
C ILE A 7 -15.35 -20.65 -1.09
N ILE A 8 -15.04 -21.47 -2.10
CA ILE A 8 -13.73 -21.43 -2.77
C ILE A 8 -13.45 -20.05 -3.36
N PHE A 9 -14.43 -19.45 -4.06
CA PHE A 9 -14.27 -18.10 -4.62
C PHE A 9 -14.08 -17.03 -3.54
N VAL A 10 -14.78 -17.13 -2.41
CA VAL A 10 -14.62 -16.19 -1.29
C VAL A 10 -13.22 -16.32 -0.67
N VAL A 11 -12.78 -17.54 -0.37
CA VAL A 11 -11.44 -17.80 0.18
C VAL A 11 -10.36 -17.31 -0.79
N PHE A 12 -10.52 -17.57 -2.08
CA PHE A 12 -9.60 -17.11 -3.11
C PHE A 12 -9.55 -15.57 -3.20
N GLY A 13 -10.71 -14.91 -3.16
CA GLY A 13 -10.78 -13.44 -3.16
C GLY A 13 -10.10 -12.81 -1.95
N VAL A 14 -10.28 -13.39 -0.77
CA VAL A 14 -9.61 -12.94 0.46
C VAL A 14 -8.10 -13.16 0.36
N ALA A 15 -7.65 -14.32 -0.13
CA ALA A 15 -6.23 -14.60 -0.32
C ALA A 15 -5.57 -13.59 -1.28
N LEU A 16 -6.22 -13.27 -2.40
CA LEU A 16 -5.74 -12.25 -3.33
C LEU A 16 -5.64 -10.86 -2.69
N TYR A 17 -6.59 -10.49 -1.83
CA TYR A 17 -6.58 -9.22 -1.11
C TYR A 17 -5.38 -9.09 -0.16
N PHE A 18 -5.08 -10.15 0.60
CA PHE A 18 -3.90 -10.19 1.47
C PHE A 18 -2.60 -10.18 0.66
N LEU A 19 -2.53 -10.96 -0.42
CA LEU A 19 -1.37 -10.99 -1.31
C LEU A 19 -1.06 -9.60 -1.89
N GLN A 20 -2.09 -8.88 -2.34
CA GLN A 20 -1.93 -7.53 -2.86
C GLN A 20 -1.39 -6.56 -1.81
N THR A 21 -1.90 -6.63 -0.57
CA THR A 21 -1.46 -5.77 0.53
C THR A 21 0.01 -6.02 0.87
N SER A 22 0.39 -7.28 1.03
CA SER A 22 1.79 -7.67 1.31
C SER A 22 2.75 -7.21 0.21
N ASN A 23 2.33 -7.30 -1.05
CA ASN A 23 3.18 -6.88 -2.18
C ASN A 23 3.38 -5.35 -2.22
N HIS A 24 2.39 -4.56 -1.81
CA HIS A 24 2.56 -3.11 -1.67
C HIS A 24 3.50 -2.76 -0.51
N GLU A 25 3.34 -3.42 0.64
CA GLU A 25 4.21 -3.20 1.80
C GLU A 25 5.67 -3.53 1.46
N LYS A 26 5.93 -4.66 0.80
CA LYS A 26 7.28 -5.03 0.33
C LYS A 26 7.92 -3.92 -0.51
N LYS A 27 7.17 -3.34 -1.46
CA LYS A 27 7.65 -2.22 -2.28
C LYS A 27 7.93 -0.96 -1.46
N ILE A 28 7.13 -0.69 -0.43
CA ILE A 28 7.35 0.43 0.48
C ILE A 28 8.67 0.24 1.24
N TYR A 29 8.90 -0.94 1.80
CA TYR A 29 10.16 -1.27 2.46
C TYR A 29 11.35 -1.10 1.52
N GLU A 30 11.29 -1.71 0.33
CA GLU A 30 12.36 -1.61 -0.68
C GLU A 30 12.64 -0.15 -1.08
N GLN A 31 11.60 0.66 -1.27
CA GLN A 31 11.76 2.05 -1.68
C GLN A 31 12.35 2.93 -0.57
N VAL A 32 11.91 2.75 0.68
CA VAL A 32 12.44 3.49 1.82
C VAL A 32 13.87 3.07 2.14
N GLU A 33 14.19 1.78 2.05
CA GLU A 33 15.55 1.27 2.20
C GLU A 33 16.47 1.80 1.10
N ALA A 34 15.99 1.90 -0.14
CA ALA A 34 16.76 2.46 -1.26
C ALA A 34 17.14 3.94 -1.08
N ILE A 35 16.38 4.71 -0.32
CA ILE A 35 16.72 6.11 0.05
C ILE A 35 17.52 6.20 1.36
N GLY A 36 17.97 5.06 1.90
CA GLY A 36 18.71 5.00 3.16
C GLY A 36 17.85 5.18 4.41
N GLY A 37 16.53 5.03 4.28
CA GLY A 37 15.58 5.12 5.38
C GLY A 37 15.20 3.75 5.96
N LYS A 38 14.58 3.77 7.14
CA LYS A 38 13.99 2.61 7.80
C LYS A 38 12.52 2.85 8.07
N VAL A 39 11.65 1.98 7.54
CA VAL A 39 10.21 2.05 7.80
C VAL A 39 9.93 1.72 9.27
N ILE A 40 9.15 2.57 9.93
CA ILE A 40 8.62 2.37 11.28
C ILE A 40 7.20 1.83 11.19
N THR A 41 6.35 2.51 10.40
CA THR A 41 4.91 2.21 10.33
C THR A 41 4.38 2.40 8.92
N ILE A 42 3.51 1.50 8.49
CA ILE A 42 2.77 1.59 7.22
C ILE A 42 1.28 1.55 7.55
N GLU A 43 0.55 2.61 7.18
CA GLU A 43 -0.88 2.68 7.39
C GLU A 43 -1.62 2.82 6.06
N ARG A 44 -2.54 1.89 5.78
CA ARG A 44 -3.45 2.03 4.66
C ARG A 44 -4.51 3.09 4.98
N ARG A 45 -4.61 4.13 4.14
CA ARG A 45 -5.59 5.21 4.31
C ARG A 45 -6.63 5.23 3.19
N ALA A 46 -7.82 5.74 3.52
CA ALA A 46 -8.96 5.78 2.62
C ALA A 46 -8.82 6.85 1.52
N LEU A 47 -9.68 6.76 0.50
CA LEU A 47 -9.77 7.71 -0.59
C LEU A 47 -10.05 9.12 -0.03
N ARG A 48 -9.13 10.08 -0.23
CA ARG A 48 -9.09 11.47 0.31
C ARG A 48 -8.30 11.71 1.60
N THR A 49 -7.34 10.86 1.96
CA THR A 49 -6.39 11.17 3.04
C THR A 49 -5.00 11.48 2.48
N GLY A 50 -4.34 12.51 3.02
CA GLY A 50 -2.99 12.91 2.64
C GLY A 50 -2.89 13.82 1.41
N PRO A 51 -1.74 13.87 0.72
CA PRO A 51 -1.47 14.84 -0.34
C PRO A 51 -2.14 14.50 -1.69
N PHE A 52 -3.00 13.47 -1.72
CA PHE A 52 -3.69 13.02 -2.93
C PHE A 52 -5.16 13.46 -2.92
N ILE A 53 -5.50 14.38 -3.81
CA ILE A 53 -6.83 15.01 -3.92
C ILE A 53 -7.92 13.97 -4.25
N LEU A 54 -7.61 12.99 -5.10
CA LEU A 54 -8.45 11.81 -5.36
C LEU A 54 -7.58 10.57 -5.59
N ALA A 55 -7.67 9.61 -4.69
CA ALA A 55 -7.49 8.23 -5.10
C ALA A 55 -8.76 7.85 -5.88
N GLY A 56 -8.63 7.32 -7.10
CA GLY A 56 -9.76 6.84 -7.90
C GLY A 56 -10.12 5.40 -7.54
N LYS A 57 -11.16 4.85 -8.18
CA LYS A 57 -11.55 3.44 -8.03
C LYS A 57 -10.36 2.53 -8.35
N GLY A 58 -10.06 1.56 -7.47
CA GLY A 58 -8.93 0.62 -7.63
C GLY A 58 -7.57 1.15 -7.15
N ARG A 59 -7.50 2.36 -6.58
CA ARG A 59 -6.26 2.90 -6.01
C ARG A 59 -6.17 2.67 -4.51
N THR A 60 -4.97 2.43 -4.02
CA THR A 60 -4.70 2.29 -2.59
C THR A 60 -3.64 3.29 -2.15
N VAL A 61 -3.91 4.02 -1.08
CA VAL A 61 -2.99 5.00 -0.50
C VAL A 61 -2.43 4.45 0.81
N TYR A 62 -1.12 4.61 0.99
CA TYR A 62 -0.44 4.31 2.23
C TYR A 62 0.24 5.56 2.75
N LYS A 63 0.09 5.80 4.06
CA LYS A 63 0.95 6.69 4.84
C LYS A 63 2.11 5.85 5.37
N ILE A 64 3.32 6.39 5.27
CA ILE A 64 4.56 5.74 5.66
C ILE A 64 5.22 6.64 6.69
N GLU A 65 5.54 6.10 7.86
CA GLU A 65 6.41 6.76 8.83
C GLU A 65 7.75 6.05 8.76
N TYR A 66 8.81 6.81 8.50
CA TYR A 66 10.14 6.25 8.31
C TYR A 66 11.20 7.15 8.94
N GLU A 67 12.29 6.54 9.40
CA GLU A 67 13.47 7.24 9.88
C GLU A 67 14.47 7.36 8.75
N ALA A 68 14.95 8.56 8.45
CA ALA A 68 16.07 8.79 7.55
C ALA A 68 17.00 9.83 8.16
N GLU A 69 18.30 9.55 8.17
CA GLU A 69 19.32 10.45 8.73
C GLU A 69 19.07 10.78 10.22
N GLY A 70 18.50 9.83 10.98
CA GLY A 70 18.15 10.02 12.39
C GLY A 70 16.94 10.91 12.66
N GLN A 71 16.19 11.28 11.61
CA GLN A 71 14.96 12.06 11.72
C GLN A 71 13.75 11.25 11.29
N LEU A 72 12.65 11.41 12.03
CA LEU A 72 11.38 10.79 11.71
C LEU A 72 10.67 11.63 10.63
N LYS A 73 10.47 11.04 9.45
CA LYS A 73 9.86 11.65 8.28
C LYS A 73 8.53 10.94 7.95
N GLU A 74 7.62 11.70 7.35
CA GLU A 74 6.33 11.20 6.88
C GLU A 74 6.35 11.16 5.36
N GLY A 75 6.07 9.99 4.80
CA GLY A 75 5.93 9.76 3.38
C GLY A 75 4.55 9.23 3.00
N TRP A 76 4.20 9.37 1.73
CA TRP A 76 2.94 8.90 1.18
C TRP A 76 3.17 8.20 -0.15
N VAL A 77 2.44 7.11 -0.38
CA VAL A 77 2.44 6.43 -1.68
C VAL A 77 1.04 6.08 -2.11
N LYS A 78 0.79 6.19 -3.42
CA LYS A 78 -0.47 5.78 -4.04
C LYS A 78 -0.20 4.73 -5.12
N PHE A 79 -0.71 3.53 -4.90
CA PHE A 79 -0.69 2.42 -5.85
C PHE A 79 -1.98 2.35 -6.69
N GLY A 80 -1.91 1.73 -7.87
CA GLY A 80 -3.06 1.53 -8.78
C GLY A 80 -3.24 2.61 -9.86
N GLY A 81 -2.19 3.39 -10.14
CA GLY A 81 -2.14 4.27 -11.31
C GLY A 81 -1.66 3.53 -12.56
N LEU A 82 -2.06 4.00 -13.75
CA LEU A 82 -1.57 3.48 -15.05
C LEU A 82 -0.06 3.68 -15.23
N PHE A 83 0.51 4.69 -14.57
CA PHE A 83 1.92 5.07 -14.68
C PHE A 83 2.77 4.56 -13.50
N GLY A 84 2.26 3.57 -12.75
CA GLY A 84 2.93 3.02 -11.58
C GLY A 84 2.52 3.68 -10.26
N ALA A 85 3.38 3.52 -9.25
CA ALA A 85 3.17 4.07 -7.92
C ALA A 85 3.61 5.53 -7.86
N ASP A 86 2.79 6.39 -7.27
CA ASP A 86 3.05 7.82 -7.07
C ASP A 86 3.59 8.01 -5.64
N TRP A 87 4.90 8.24 -5.54
CA TRP A 87 5.65 8.34 -4.28
C TRP A 87 5.86 9.81 -3.89
N ARG A 88 5.68 10.10 -2.60
CA ARG A 88 5.93 11.40 -1.97
C ARG A 88 6.59 11.14 -0.62
N LEU A 89 7.88 10.80 -0.66
CA LEU A 89 8.70 10.49 0.51
C LEU A 89 9.34 11.78 1.05
#